data_AF-L9LCX9-F1
#
_entry.id   AF-L9LCX9-F1
#
_cell.length_a   1.000
_cell.length_b   1.000
_cell.length_c   1.000
_cell.angle_alpha   90.00
_cell.angle_beta   90.00
_cell.angle_gamma   90.00
#
_symmetry.space_group_name_H-M   'P 1'
#
loop_
_entity.id
_entity.type
_entity.pdbx_description
1 polymer ?
#
loop_
_entity_poly.entity_id
_entity_poly.type
_entity_poly.pdbx_seq_one_letter_code
_entity_poly.pdbx_strand_id
1 'polypeptide(L)'
;MLCFLKGMAFVPFLLVTWSSAAFIISYVVAVLSGHVNPFLPYISDTGTTPPESGIFGFMINFSAFLGAATMYTRYKIVEKQNQTCYFSTPVFNLVSLVLGLVGCIGMGIVANFQELAVPVVHDGGALLAFVCGVVYTLLQSIISYKSCPQWNSVLTCHIRMAISAVSCAAVIPSFYWAVGSFQMLALASY
;
A
#
# COMPACT_ATOMS: atom_id res chain seq x y z
N MET A 1 -27.85 -4.66 10.29
CA MET A 1 -26.38 -4.53 10.22
C MET A 1 -25.77 -5.05 8.91
N LEU A 2 -26.25 -6.16 8.35
CA LEU A 2 -25.79 -6.73 7.07
C LEU A 2 -25.89 -5.78 5.85
N CYS A 3 -26.89 -4.90 5.80
CA CYS A 3 -27.04 -3.93 4.70
C CYS A 3 -25.93 -2.85 4.66
N PHE A 4 -25.41 -2.45 5.82
CA PHE A 4 -24.37 -1.40 5.92
C PHE A 4 -23.00 -1.92 5.43
N LEU A 5 -22.73 -3.23 5.62
CA LEU A 5 -21.48 -3.89 5.21
C LEU A 5 -21.37 -4.14 3.70
N LYS A 6 -22.51 -4.30 3.00
CA LYS A 6 -22.53 -4.68 1.58
C LYS A 6 -22.00 -3.58 0.64
N GLY A 7 -22.13 -2.31 1.02
CA GLY A 7 -21.55 -1.17 0.29
C GLY A 7 -20.11 -0.84 0.68
N MET A 8 -19.68 -1.18 1.90
CA MET A 8 -18.33 -0.85 2.40
C MET A 8 -17.22 -1.71 1.76
N ALA A 9 -17.57 -2.85 1.16
CA ALA A 9 -16.63 -3.67 0.39
C ALA A 9 -16.30 -3.08 -1.00
N PHE A 10 -17.08 -2.10 -1.48
CA PHE A 10 -16.85 -1.48 -2.78
C PHE A 10 -15.53 -0.71 -2.83
N VAL A 11 -15.22 0.06 -1.78
CA VAL A 11 -14.00 0.89 -1.72
C VAL A 11 -12.72 0.04 -1.77
N PRO A 12 -12.53 -1.00 -0.93
CA PRO A 12 -11.34 -1.86 -1.03
C PRO A 12 -11.29 -2.67 -2.32
N PHE A 13 -12.44 -3.07 -2.88
CA PHE A 13 -12.47 -3.75 -4.17
C PHE A 13 -11.98 -2.82 -5.28
N LEU A 14 -12.51 -1.60 -5.34
CA LEU A 14 -12.09 -0.58 -6.30
C LEU A 14 -10.61 -0.20 -6.14
N LEU A 15 -10.12 -0.11 -4.91
CA LEU A 15 -8.69 0.11 -4.64
C LEU A 15 -7.82 -0.96 -5.30
N VAL A 16 -8.13 -2.24 -5.10
CA VAL A 16 -7.33 -3.35 -5.63
C VAL A 16 -7.37 -3.38 -7.15
N THR A 17 -8.56 -3.27 -7.74
CA THR A 17 -8.71 -3.30 -9.21
C THR A 17 -8.05 -2.09 -9.86
N TRP A 18 -8.22 -0.90 -9.31
CA TRP A 18 -7.62 0.33 -9.83
C TRP A 18 -6.09 0.34 -9.70
N SER A 19 -5.57 -0.08 -8.54
CA SER A 19 -4.11 -0.18 -8.34
C SER A 19 -3.48 -1.21 -9.27
N SER A 20 -4.14 -2.35 -9.47
CA SER A 20 -3.66 -3.38 -10.41
C SER A 20 -3.67 -2.86 -11.84
N ALA A 21 -4.73 -2.14 -12.23
CA ALA A 21 -4.82 -1.49 -13.53
C ALA A 21 -3.71 -0.43 -13.72
N ALA A 22 -3.32 0.30 -12.68
CA ALA A 22 -2.24 1.28 -12.75
C ALA A 22 -0.92 0.65 -13.22
N PHE A 23 -0.54 -0.48 -12.62
CA PHE A 23 0.67 -1.22 -13.03
C PHE A 23 0.53 -1.81 -14.43
N ILE A 24 -0.61 -2.45 -14.74
CA ILE A 24 -0.81 -3.13 -16.03
C ILE A 24 -0.84 -2.12 -17.19
N ILE A 25 -1.60 -1.03 -17.06
CA ILE A 25 -1.74 -0.03 -18.13
C ILE A 25 -0.40 0.67 -18.36
N SER A 26 0.29 1.08 -17.31
CA SER A 26 1.59 1.77 -17.44
C SER A 26 2.62 0.86 -18.08
N TYR A 27 2.66 -0.43 -17.70
CA TYR A 27 3.51 -1.43 -18.36
C TYR A 27 3.18 -1.60 -19.85
N VAL A 28 1.90 -1.75 -20.20
CA VAL A 28 1.49 -1.89 -21.60
C VAL A 28 1.88 -0.67 -22.42
N VAL A 29 1.68 0.54 -21.89
CA VAL A 29 2.08 1.79 -22.56
C VAL A 29 3.61 1.86 -22.72
N ALA A 30 4.38 1.49 -21.70
CA ALA A 30 5.85 1.45 -21.77
C ALA A 30 6.35 0.50 -22.86
N VAL A 31 5.76 -0.70 -22.96
CA VAL A 31 6.08 -1.69 -24.00
C VAL A 31 5.72 -1.19 -25.39
N LEU A 32 4.51 -0.63 -25.57
CA LEU A 32 4.06 -0.11 -26.86
C LEU A 32 4.87 1.12 -27.31
N SER A 33 5.40 1.89 -26.37
CA SER A 33 6.29 3.03 -26.63
C SER A 33 7.74 2.61 -26.89
N GLY A 34 8.08 1.33 -26.72
CA GLY A 34 9.43 0.80 -26.89
C GLY A 34 10.39 1.15 -25.76
N HIS A 35 9.89 1.62 -24.61
CA HIS A 35 10.71 1.97 -23.45
C HIS A 35 11.14 0.75 -22.63
N VAL A 36 10.38 -0.36 -22.68
CA VAL A 36 10.67 -1.59 -21.93
C VAL A 36 10.56 -2.82 -22.84
N ASN A 37 11.42 -3.82 -22.62
CA ASN A 37 11.37 -5.08 -23.36
C ASN A 37 10.22 -5.97 -22.86
N PRO A 38 9.30 -6.43 -23.74
CA PRO A 38 8.17 -7.27 -23.35
C PRO A 38 8.55 -8.60 -22.69
N PHE A 39 9.75 -9.12 -22.94
CA PHE A 39 10.19 -10.43 -22.47
C PHE A 39 11.00 -10.38 -21.17
N LEU A 40 11.44 -9.19 -20.73
CA LEU A 40 12.20 -8.96 -19.50
C LEU A 40 11.64 -7.74 -18.74
N PRO A 41 10.44 -7.86 -18.14
CA PRO A 41 9.78 -6.74 -17.48
C PRO A 41 10.43 -6.43 -16.13
N TYR A 42 11.29 -5.39 -16.08
CA TYR A 42 11.53 -4.69 -14.82
C TYR A 42 10.37 -3.72 -14.61
N ILE A 43 9.45 -4.07 -13.70
CA ILE A 43 8.26 -3.26 -13.39
C ILE A 43 8.65 -1.85 -12.91
N SER A 44 9.81 -1.68 -12.29
CA SER A 44 10.36 -0.39 -11.85
C SER A 44 10.48 0.63 -12.97
N ASP A 45 10.83 0.21 -14.19
CA ASP A 45 11.14 1.13 -15.28
C ASP A 45 9.88 1.71 -15.93
N THR A 46 8.73 1.07 -15.71
CA THR A 46 7.45 1.36 -16.38
C THR A 46 6.75 2.62 -15.89
N GLY A 47 7.24 3.23 -14.80
CA GLY A 47 6.70 4.47 -14.22
C GLY A 47 7.64 5.65 -14.35
N THR A 48 8.72 5.54 -15.12
CA THR A 48 9.84 6.51 -15.08
C THR A 48 9.84 7.51 -16.23
N THR A 49 9.36 7.09 -17.42
CA THR A 49 9.38 7.88 -18.64
C THR A 49 7.97 8.34 -19.06
N PRO A 50 7.80 9.55 -19.63
CA PRO A 50 6.52 9.94 -20.22
C PRO A 50 6.21 9.18 -21.52
N PRO A 51 4.94 8.86 -21.82
CA PRO A 51 3.72 9.26 -21.09
C PRO A 51 3.32 8.33 -19.92
N GLU A 52 3.87 7.13 -19.81
CA GLU A 52 3.46 6.11 -18.83
C GLU A 52 3.67 6.53 -17.37
N SER A 53 4.73 7.28 -17.06
CA SER A 53 4.97 7.84 -15.73
C SER A 53 3.85 8.77 -15.26
N GLY A 54 3.27 9.57 -16.17
CA GLY A 54 2.14 10.45 -15.87
C GLY A 54 0.84 9.66 -15.64
N ILE A 55 0.61 8.62 -16.44
CA ILE A 55 -0.54 7.71 -16.27
C ILE A 55 -0.43 6.97 -14.93
N PHE A 56 0.74 6.40 -14.65
CA PHE A 56 1.04 5.74 -13.38
C PHE A 56 0.82 6.68 -12.19
N GLY A 57 1.42 7.87 -12.24
CA GLY A 57 1.29 8.88 -11.18
C GLY A 57 -0.16 9.30 -10.92
N PHE A 58 -0.93 9.57 -11.98
CA PHE A 58 -2.36 9.89 -11.83
C PHE A 58 -3.13 8.74 -11.16
N MET A 59 -2.94 7.52 -11.64
CA MET A 59 -3.67 6.36 -11.13
C MET A 59 -3.28 6.01 -9.69
N ILE A 60 -1.98 6.07 -9.34
CA ILE A 60 -1.51 5.79 -7.97
C ILE A 60 -1.93 6.88 -6.99
N ASN A 61 -1.97 8.15 -7.38
CA ASN A 61 -2.57 9.20 -6.55
C ASN A 61 -4.04 8.87 -6.22
N PHE A 62 -4.82 8.44 -7.21
CA PHE A 62 -6.20 8.01 -6.96
C PHE A 62 -6.27 6.76 -6.05
N SER A 63 -5.38 5.79 -6.25
CA SER A 63 -5.23 4.65 -5.33
C SER A 63 -4.88 5.08 -3.91
N ALA A 64 -4.05 6.10 -3.70
CA ALA A 64 -3.71 6.60 -2.37
C ALA A 64 -4.96 7.13 -1.65
N PHE A 65 -5.83 7.88 -2.33
CA PHE A 65 -7.11 8.33 -1.78
C PHE A 65 -8.06 7.15 -1.47
N LEU A 66 -8.18 6.19 -2.37
CA LEU A 66 -8.98 4.98 -2.13
C LEU A 66 -8.42 4.14 -0.96
N GLY A 67 -7.09 4.11 -0.81
CA GLY A 67 -6.38 3.49 0.30
C GLY A 67 -6.76 4.13 1.62
N ALA A 68 -6.65 5.45 1.71
CA ALA A 68 -7.02 6.21 2.89
C ALA A 68 -8.50 6.00 3.26
N ALA A 69 -9.41 6.05 2.27
CA ALA A 69 -10.83 5.79 2.46
C ALA A 69 -11.11 4.35 2.97
N THR A 70 -10.39 3.36 2.44
CA THR A 70 -10.47 1.96 2.87
C THR A 70 -10.03 1.79 4.32
N MET A 71 -8.89 2.36 4.69
CA MET A 71 -8.34 2.28 6.04
C MET A 71 -9.21 3.00 7.06
N TYR A 72 -9.75 4.17 6.71
CA TYR A 72 -10.70 4.89 7.55
C TYR A 72 -12.01 4.11 7.74
N THR A 73 -12.56 3.54 6.66
CA THR A 73 -13.75 2.67 6.75
C THR A 73 -13.50 1.49 7.68
N ARG A 74 -12.34 0.85 7.56
CA ARG A 74 -11.94 -0.25 8.45
C ARG A 74 -11.83 0.19 9.91
N TYR A 75 -11.21 1.34 10.17
CA TYR A 75 -11.11 1.91 11.51
C TYR A 75 -12.50 2.09 12.14
N LYS A 76 -13.46 2.68 11.41
CA LYS A 76 -14.84 2.88 11.91
C LYS A 76 -15.58 1.56 12.15
N ILE A 77 -15.37 0.55 11.29
CA ILE A 77 -15.93 -0.79 11.52
C ILE A 77 -15.39 -1.38 12.82
N VAL A 78 -14.07 -1.38 13.01
CA VAL A 78 -13.44 -1.94 14.21
C VAL A 78 -13.85 -1.16 15.46
N GLU A 79 -13.89 0.17 15.39
CA GLU A 79 -14.37 1.02 16.49
C GLU A 79 -15.78 0.63 16.92
N LYS A 80 -16.70 0.46 15.94
CA LYS A 80 -18.09 0.09 16.23
C LYS A 80 -18.20 -1.33 16.82
N GLN A 81 -17.45 -2.29 16.31
CA GLN A 81 -17.41 -3.66 16.83
C GLN A 81 -16.84 -3.68 18.26
N ASN A 82 -15.84 -2.85 18.53
CA ASN A 82 -15.16 -2.80 19.80
C ASN A 82 -16.02 -2.17 20.91
N GLN A 83 -16.93 -1.25 20.58
CA GLN A 83 -17.94 -0.74 21.53
C GLN A 83 -18.86 -1.84 22.08
N THR A 84 -19.06 -2.93 21.32
CA THR A 84 -19.94 -4.03 21.72
C THR A 84 -19.21 -5.12 22.50
N CYS A 85 -17.96 -5.43 22.15
CA CYS A 85 -17.25 -6.61 22.64
C CYS A 85 -15.91 -6.34 23.34
N TYR A 86 -15.42 -5.08 23.34
CA TYR A 86 -14.22 -4.63 24.05
C TYR A 86 -12.97 -5.51 23.83
N PHE A 87 -12.68 -5.91 22.59
CA PHE A 87 -11.58 -6.82 22.26
C PHE A 87 -10.24 -6.14 21.96
N SER A 88 -10.21 -4.81 21.80
CA SER A 88 -9.01 -4.02 21.54
C SER A 88 -9.09 -2.65 22.22
N THR A 89 -7.95 -2.03 22.49
CA THR A 89 -7.96 -0.63 22.96
C THR A 89 -8.27 0.31 21.78
N PRO A 90 -8.98 1.43 22.00
CA PRO A 90 -9.23 2.43 20.96
C PRO A 90 -7.93 3.00 20.36
N VAL A 91 -6.90 3.17 21.21
CA VAL A 91 -5.58 3.65 20.81
C VAL A 91 -4.93 2.70 19.80
N PHE A 92 -5.05 1.38 19.98
CA PHE A 92 -4.45 0.40 19.07
C PHE A 92 -5.06 0.49 17.65
N ASN A 93 -6.38 0.67 17.57
CA ASN A 93 -7.06 0.85 16.29
C ASN A 93 -6.70 2.20 15.64
N LEU A 94 -6.56 3.26 16.44
CA LEU A 94 -6.16 4.58 15.95
C LEU A 94 -4.71 4.59 15.42
N VAL A 95 -3.76 4.00 16.15
CA VAL A 95 -2.37 3.88 15.70
C VAL A 95 -2.29 3.13 14.37
N SER A 96 -3.05 2.03 14.23
CA SER A 96 -3.15 1.32 12.96
C SER A 96 -3.66 2.24 11.85
N LEU A 97 -4.75 2.99 12.06
CA LEU A 97 -5.24 3.95 11.07
C LEU A 97 -4.17 4.97 10.67
N VAL A 98 -3.50 5.61 11.63
CA VAL A 98 -2.48 6.63 11.36
C VAL A 98 -1.35 6.06 10.51
N LEU A 99 -0.85 4.87 10.84
CA LEU A 99 0.18 4.20 10.02
C LEU A 99 -0.32 3.94 8.60
N GLY A 100 -1.56 3.46 8.45
CA GLY A 100 -2.16 3.28 7.14
C GLY A 100 -2.18 4.58 6.31
N LEU A 101 -2.65 5.68 6.90
CA LEU A 101 -2.73 6.98 6.24
C LEU A 101 -1.34 7.53 5.86
N VAL A 102 -0.35 7.35 6.73
CA VAL A 102 1.05 7.70 6.43
C VAL A 102 1.57 6.88 5.24
N GLY A 103 1.22 5.59 5.15
CA GLY A 103 1.52 4.77 3.99
C GLY A 103 0.90 5.30 2.69
N CYS A 104 -0.35 5.79 2.74
CA CYS A 104 -0.99 6.43 1.59
C CYS A 104 -0.32 7.75 1.19
N ILE A 105 0.23 8.51 2.15
CA ILE A 105 1.06 9.68 1.83
C ILE A 105 2.32 9.24 1.09
N GLY A 106 2.98 8.16 1.53
CA GLY A 106 4.11 7.57 0.82
C GLY A 106 3.77 7.19 -0.62
N MET A 107 2.61 6.58 -0.86
CA MET A 107 2.13 6.31 -2.22
C MET A 107 1.97 7.59 -3.06
N GLY A 108 1.46 8.67 -2.47
CA GLY A 108 1.37 9.97 -3.14
C GLY A 108 2.75 10.53 -3.51
N ILE A 109 3.76 10.38 -2.65
CA ILE A 109 5.14 10.79 -2.97
C ILE A 109 5.66 9.99 -4.16
N VAL A 110 5.58 8.66 -4.12
CA VAL A 110 5.99 7.76 -5.22
C VAL A 110 5.32 8.13 -6.54
N ALA A 111 4.05 8.52 -6.50
CA ALA A 111 3.26 8.87 -7.67
C ALA A 111 3.68 10.20 -8.34
N ASN A 112 4.27 11.14 -7.59
CA ASN A 112 4.56 12.49 -8.09
C ASN A 112 6.06 12.76 -8.26
N PHE A 113 6.92 11.98 -7.60
CA PHE A 113 8.37 12.10 -7.69
C PHE A 113 8.93 10.83 -8.31
N GLN A 114 9.28 10.90 -9.59
CA GLN A 114 9.77 9.77 -10.37
C GLN A 114 11.19 9.39 -9.94
N GLU A 115 11.48 8.09 -9.90
CA GLU A 115 12.75 7.53 -9.47
C GLU A 115 13.94 8.12 -10.25
N LEU A 116 13.84 8.22 -11.57
CA LEU A 116 14.93 8.76 -12.40
C LEU A 116 15.14 10.28 -12.26
N ALA A 117 14.14 11.02 -11.77
CA ALA A 117 14.21 12.47 -11.65
C ALA A 117 14.64 12.91 -10.24
N VAL A 118 14.03 12.32 -9.20
CA VAL A 118 14.28 12.69 -7.79
C VAL A 118 14.35 11.42 -6.92
N PRO A 119 15.39 10.57 -7.11
CA PRO A 119 15.46 9.22 -6.53
C PRO A 119 15.35 9.20 -5.01
N VAL A 120 16.02 10.14 -4.32
CA VAL A 120 15.99 10.29 -2.85
C VAL A 120 14.56 10.44 -2.33
N VAL A 121 13.75 11.27 -3.00
CA VAL A 121 12.38 11.54 -2.57
C VAL A 121 11.47 10.37 -2.94
N HIS A 122 11.66 9.78 -4.11
CA HIS A 122 10.95 8.58 -4.55
C HIS A 122 11.16 7.42 -3.57
N ASP A 123 12.43 7.07 -3.30
CA ASP A 123 12.81 5.97 -2.42
C ASP A 123 12.33 6.20 -0.98
N GLY A 124 12.43 7.44 -0.49
CA GLY A 124 11.87 7.82 0.80
C GLY A 124 10.35 7.62 0.86
N GLY A 125 9.63 8.00 -0.21
CA GLY A 125 8.20 7.76 -0.36
C GLY A 125 7.84 6.27 -0.41
N ALA A 126 8.61 5.48 -1.16
CA ALA A 126 8.43 4.04 -1.30
C ALA A 126 8.65 3.33 0.05
N LEU A 127 9.71 3.69 0.78
CA LEU A 127 9.98 3.18 2.11
C LEU A 127 8.82 3.50 3.06
N LEU A 128 8.33 4.75 3.06
CA LEU A 128 7.20 5.18 3.87
C LEU A 128 5.93 4.36 3.54
N ALA A 129 5.63 4.20 2.25
CA ALA A 129 4.47 3.44 1.78
C ALA A 129 4.52 1.97 2.22
N PHE A 130 5.63 1.28 1.94
CA PHE A 130 5.75 -0.15 2.21
C PHE A 130 5.85 -0.46 3.69
N VAL A 131 6.69 0.25 4.45
CA VAL A 131 6.89 -0.03 5.87
C VAL A 131 5.60 0.24 6.65
N CYS A 132 5.00 1.42 6.48
CA CYS A 132 3.76 1.73 7.17
C CYS A 132 2.61 0.83 6.72
N GLY A 133 2.55 0.45 5.44
CA GLY A 133 1.59 -0.51 4.90
C GLY A 133 1.72 -1.90 5.52
N VAL A 134 2.94 -2.43 5.66
CA VAL A 134 3.22 -3.73 6.30
C VAL A 134 2.84 -3.71 7.78
N VAL A 135 3.23 -2.66 8.51
CA VAL A 135 2.87 -2.55 9.93
C VAL A 135 1.34 -2.43 10.07
N TYR A 136 0.68 -1.67 9.20
CA TYR A 136 -0.79 -1.59 9.17
C TYR A 136 -1.45 -2.96 8.97
N THR A 137 -1.01 -3.74 7.97
CA THR A 137 -1.60 -5.06 7.68
C THR A 137 -1.38 -6.05 8.82
N LEU A 138 -0.20 -6.04 9.44
CA LEU A 138 0.10 -6.86 10.62
C LEU A 138 -0.81 -6.50 11.81
N LEU A 139 -0.93 -5.21 12.13
CA LEU A 139 -1.81 -4.74 13.21
C LEU A 139 -3.28 -5.13 12.93
N GLN A 140 -3.78 -4.95 11.70
CA GLN A 140 -5.13 -5.34 11.33
C GLN A 140 -5.35 -6.87 11.39
N SER A 141 -4.32 -7.67 11.13
CA SER A 141 -4.36 -9.12 11.33
C SER A 141 -4.49 -9.49 12.80
N ILE A 142 -3.72 -8.84 13.68
CA ILE A 142 -3.82 -9.02 15.14
C ILE A 142 -5.21 -8.62 15.64
N ILE A 143 -5.75 -7.46 15.21
CA ILE A 143 -7.12 -7.02 15.54
C ILE A 143 -8.14 -8.08 15.10
N SER A 144 -7.95 -8.67 13.91
CA SER A 144 -8.84 -9.71 13.38
C SER A 144 -8.88 -10.93 14.31
N TYR A 145 -7.72 -11.41 14.77
CA TYR A 145 -7.66 -12.51 15.74
C TYR A 145 -8.32 -12.15 17.08
N LYS A 146 -8.09 -10.94 17.61
CA LYS A 146 -8.72 -10.50 18.87
C LYS A 146 -10.25 -10.46 18.78
N SER A 147 -10.79 -10.17 17.60
CA SER A 147 -12.23 -10.11 17.36
C SER A 147 -12.88 -11.46 17.00
N CYS A 148 -12.08 -12.53 16.89
CA CYS A 148 -12.55 -13.88 16.59
C CYS A 148 -13.09 -14.55 17.87
N PRO A 149 -14.17 -15.37 17.79
CA PRO A 149 -14.94 -15.72 16.59
C PRO A 149 -16.10 -14.75 16.28
N GLN A 150 -16.33 -13.75 17.13
CA GLN A 150 -17.55 -12.94 17.08
C GLN A 150 -17.71 -12.13 15.78
N TRP A 151 -16.62 -11.54 15.27
CA TRP A 151 -16.65 -10.63 14.11
C TRP A 151 -15.84 -11.11 12.92
N ASN A 152 -14.94 -12.08 13.13
CA ASN A 152 -14.10 -12.66 12.10
C ASN A 152 -14.03 -14.17 12.28
N SER A 153 -14.01 -14.90 11.16
CA SER A 153 -13.75 -16.33 11.17
C SER A 153 -12.25 -16.61 11.29
N VAL A 154 -11.90 -17.77 11.85
CA VAL A 154 -10.51 -18.23 11.97
C VAL A 154 -9.81 -18.26 10.60
N LEU A 155 -10.51 -18.69 9.55
CA LEU A 155 -10.00 -18.71 8.18
C LEU A 155 -9.63 -17.29 7.69
N THR A 156 -10.50 -16.30 7.88
CA THR A 156 -10.20 -14.91 7.52
C THR A 156 -8.98 -14.37 8.28
N CYS A 157 -8.83 -14.75 9.55
CA CYS A 157 -7.66 -14.36 10.35
C CYS A 157 -6.36 -14.97 9.79
N HIS A 158 -6.36 -16.26 9.43
CA HIS A 158 -5.20 -16.92 8.82
C HIS A 158 -4.84 -16.31 7.47
N ILE A 159 -5.82 -16.03 6.61
CA ILE A 159 -5.57 -15.40 5.31
C ILE A 159 -4.92 -14.01 5.50
N ARG A 160 -5.45 -13.18 6.40
CA ARG A 160 -4.88 -11.85 6.67
C ARG A 160 -3.45 -11.94 7.24
N MET A 161 -3.20 -12.90 8.11
CA MET A 161 -1.86 -13.14 8.66
C MET A 161 -0.88 -13.62 7.59
N ALA A 162 -1.29 -14.54 6.72
CA ALA A 162 -0.46 -14.99 5.61
C ALA A 162 -0.10 -13.83 4.67
N ILE A 163 -1.06 -12.98 4.31
CA ILE A 163 -0.81 -11.76 3.53
C ILE A 163 0.20 -10.84 4.24
N SER A 164 0.02 -10.64 5.55
CA SER A 164 0.92 -9.79 6.34
C SER A 164 2.35 -10.36 6.39
N ALA A 165 2.50 -11.68 6.57
CA ALA A 165 3.79 -12.36 6.57
C ALA A 165 4.50 -12.26 5.21
N VAL A 166 3.77 -12.48 4.12
CA VAL A 166 4.29 -12.28 2.75
C VAL A 166 4.72 -10.84 2.54
N SER A 167 3.92 -9.87 3.02
CA SER A 167 4.25 -8.44 2.91
C SER A 167 5.52 -8.08 3.71
N CYS A 168 5.70 -8.66 4.91
CA CYS A 168 6.93 -8.50 5.69
C CYS A 168 8.16 -9.05 4.96
N ALA A 169 8.04 -10.19 4.26
CA ALA A 169 9.15 -10.71 3.47
C ALA A 169 9.44 -9.81 2.25
N ALA A 170 8.39 -9.30 1.60
CA ALA A 170 8.50 -8.48 0.40
C ALA A 170 9.10 -7.09 0.62
N VAL A 171 9.05 -6.52 1.84
CA VAL A 171 9.64 -5.19 2.12
C VAL A 171 11.16 -5.23 2.28
N ILE A 172 11.74 -6.41 2.55
CA ILE A 172 13.18 -6.58 2.82
C ILE A 172 14.05 -6.09 1.63
N PRO A 173 13.79 -6.48 0.36
CA PRO A 173 14.52 -5.93 -0.78
C PRO A 173 14.43 -4.41 -0.90
N SER A 174 13.26 -3.82 -0.61
CA SER A 174 13.04 -2.37 -0.69
C SER A 174 13.90 -1.59 0.30
N PHE A 175 14.09 -2.14 1.52
CA PHE A 175 15.02 -1.58 2.49
C PHE A 175 16.47 -1.59 2.00
N TYR A 176 16.93 -2.73 1.47
CA TYR A 176 18.31 -2.83 0.97
C TYR A 176 18.57 -1.90 -0.20
N TRP A 177 17.60 -1.77 -1.12
CA TRP A 177 17.69 -0.85 -2.24
C TRP A 177 17.81 0.61 -1.78
N ALA A 178 16.92 1.06 -0.90
CA ALA A 178 16.93 2.43 -0.40
C ALA A 178 18.23 2.76 0.35
N VAL A 179 18.74 1.86 1.19
CA VAL A 179 20.02 2.09 1.89
C VAL A 179 21.18 2.21 0.89
N GLY A 180 21.21 1.35 -0.14
CA GLY A 180 22.21 1.41 -1.19
C GLY A 180 22.16 2.73 -1.97
N SER A 181 20.96 3.20 -2.35
CA SER A 181 20.80 4.44 -3.10
C SER A 181 21.25 5.65 -2.30
N PHE A 182 20.86 5.76 -1.02
CA PHE A 182 21.33 6.85 -0.15
C PHE A 182 22.85 6.86 0.04
N GLN A 183 23.47 5.69 0.17
CA GLN A 183 24.92 5.60 0.37
C GLN A 183 25.71 5.96 -0.88
N MET A 184 25.25 5.57 -2.08
CA MET A 184 25.86 5.97 -3.35
C MET A 184 25.80 7.49 -3.58
N LEU A 185 24.67 8.11 -3.24
CA LEU A 185 24.51 9.57 -3.31
C LEU A 185 25.42 10.30 -2.32
N ALA A 186 25.54 9.80 -1.09
CA ALA A 186 26.45 10.37 -0.10
C ALA A 186 27.90 10.34 -0.59
N LEU A 187 28.32 9.27 -1.27
CA LEU A 187 29.67 9.15 -1.83
C LEU A 187 29.89 10.04 -3.06
N ALA A 188 28.87 10.26 -3.89
CA ALA A 188 28.94 11.14 -5.05
C ALA A 188 28.93 12.65 -4.70
N SER A 189 28.71 12.98 -3.43
CA SER A 189 28.67 14.36 -2.90
C SER A 189 30.03 14.85 -2.37
N TYR A 190 31.07 14.01 -2.43
CA TYR A 190 32.46 14.30 -2.06
C TYR A 190 33.36 14.27 -3.29
#